data_AF-A0A931K8U1-F1
#
_entry.id   AF-A0A931K8U1-F1
#
_cell.length_a   1.000
_cell.length_b   1.000
_cell.length_c   1.000
_cell.angle_alpha   90.00
_cell.angle_beta   90.00
_cell.angle_gamma   90.00
#
_symmetry.space_group_name_H-M   'P 1'
#
loop_
_entity.id
_entity.type
_entity.pdbx_description
1 polymer ?
#
loop_
_entity_poly.entity_id
_entity_poly.type
_entity_poly.pdbx_seq_one_letter_code
_entity_poly.pdbx_strand_id
1 'polypeptide(L)'
;MKRTIRSFVYGLLFGGISLLATPAGPATAQETIVIRSADDLALCTPETLNAVFAAGYVTAVPAGPLRGLPLVNPGSASANVASRGGRVVWSGKRIDADSLVAVNRFFGLPMIRANVRIEPSLRDGAPAIVLDYSGSSWLYRNVRDEIREVRPGLFLGYVDDTRTADPSARRWFALEQVGQ
;
A
#
# COMPACT_ATOMS: atom_id res chain seq x y z
N MET A 1 36.30 -37.58 33.40
CA MET A 1 36.59 -38.93 33.92
C MET A 1 35.29 -39.58 34.37
N LYS A 2 34.90 -40.71 33.75
CA LYS A 2 34.03 -41.83 34.23
C LYS A 2 32.67 -41.46 34.89
N ARG A 3 31.52 -41.58 34.20
CA ARG A 3 30.59 -42.74 34.09
C ARG A 3 29.93 -43.24 35.40
N THR A 4 28.60 -43.49 35.30
CA THR A 4 27.75 -44.56 35.91
C THR A 4 26.66 -44.03 36.87
N ILE A 5 25.39 -43.88 36.46
CA ILE A 5 24.25 -44.85 36.37
C ILE A 5 23.82 -45.42 37.73
N ARG A 6 22.55 -45.17 38.15
CA ARG A 6 21.53 -46.20 38.43
C ARG A 6 20.15 -45.61 38.78
N SER A 7 19.15 -46.13 38.09
CA SER A 7 17.71 -45.83 38.09
C SER A 7 16.97 -46.30 39.35
N PHE A 8 15.82 -45.69 39.65
CA PHE A 8 14.69 -46.34 40.37
C PHE A 8 13.37 -45.66 39.91
N VAL A 9 12.59 -46.32 39.04
CA VAL A 9 11.36 -47.12 39.27
C VAL A 9 10.06 -46.33 39.03
N TYR A 10 9.41 -46.73 37.93
CA TYR A 10 7.98 -46.88 37.62
C TYR A 10 6.90 -46.14 38.44
N GLY A 11 6.10 -45.38 37.70
CA GLY A 11 4.68 -45.10 37.99
C GLY A 11 3.90 -45.01 36.67
N LEU A 12 3.20 -46.09 36.31
CA LEU A 12 2.17 -46.14 35.28
C LEU A 12 0.95 -45.31 35.71
N LEU A 13 0.32 -44.55 34.81
CA LEU A 13 -1.07 -44.75 34.34
C LEU A 13 -1.65 -43.49 33.67
N PHE A 14 -2.05 -43.68 32.41
CA PHE A 14 -3.26 -43.20 31.73
C PHE A 14 -3.72 -41.74 31.90
N GLY A 15 -3.70 -41.00 30.78
CA GLY A 15 -4.54 -39.82 30.58
C GLY A 15 -4.34 -39.29 29.17
N GLY A 16 -5.19 -39.70 28.24
CA GLY A 16 -5.14 -39.28 26.84
C GLY A 16 -5.16 -37.76 26.70
N ILE A 17 -4.20 -37.21 25.97
CA ILE A 17 -4.27 -35.84 25.49
C ILE A 17 -5.29 -35.86 24.35
N SER A 18 -6.54 -35.49 24.67
CA SER A 18 -7.52 -35.11 23.66
C SER A 18 -6.97 -33.91 22.91
N LEU A 19 -6.54 -34.13 21.67
CA LEU A 19 -6.29 -33.08 20.70
C LEU A 19 -7.66 -32.45 20.38
N LEU A 20 -8.03 -31.39 21.11
CA LEU A 20 -9.14 -30.55 20.70
C LEU A 20 -8.68 -29.78 19.46
N ALA A 21 -8.93 -30.36 18.30
CA ALA A 21 -8.91 -29.63 17.04
C ALA A 21 -9.94 -28.50 17.16
N THR A 22 -9.46 -27.28 17.35
CA THR A 22 -10.26 -26.08 17.18
C THR A 22 -10.93 -26.16 15.80
N PRO A 23 -12.26 -26.14 15.70
CA PRO A 23 -12.90 -26.05 14.39
C PRO A 23 -12.42 -24.74 13.77
N ALA A 24 -11.79 -24.85 12.60
CA ALA A 24 -11.52 -23.70 11.75
C ALA A 24 -12.84 -22.95 11.59
N GLY A 25 -12.90 -21.71 12.08
CA GLY A 25 -14.03 -20.83 11.83
C GLY A 25 -14.28 -20.76 10.33
N PRO A 26 -15.53 -20.52 9.89
CA PRO A 26 -15.84 -20.45 8.47
C PRO A 26 -14.87 -19.45 7.84
N ALA A 27 -14.06 -19.93 6.88
CA ALA A 27 -13.24 -19.07 6.06
C ALA A 27 -14.20 -18.06 5.43
N THR A 28 -14.13 -16.81 5.88
CA THR A 28 -14.88 -15.72 5.28
C THR A 28 -14.55 -15.77 3.81
N ALA A 29 -15.52 -16.10 2.96
CA ALA A 29 -15.34 -16.08 1.52
C ALA A 29 -14.78 -14.70 1.20
N GLN A 30 -13.49 -14.63 0.82
CA GLN A 30 -12.89 -13.41 0.35
C GLN A 30 -13.62 -13.08 -0.93
N GLU A 31 -14.61 -12.19 -0.83
CA GLU A 31 -15.29 -11.65 -1.99
C GLU A 31 -14.20 -11.12 -2.92
N THR A 32 -14.12 -11.68 -4.13
CA THR A 32 -13.11 -11.25 -5.10
C THR A 32 -13.44 -9.81 -5.50
N ILE A 33 -12.74 -8.85 -4.89
CA ILE A 33 -12.91 -7.44 -5.20
C ILE A 33 -12.31 -7.20 -6.58
N VAL A 34 -13.18 -6.94 -7.56
CA VAL A 34 -12.75 -6.65 -8.93
C VAL A 34 -12.45 -5.15 -9.06
N ILE A 35 -11.18 -4.79 -8.96
CA ILE A 35 -10.70 -3.42 -9.17
C ILE A 35 -10.60 -3.12 -10.68
N ARG A 36 -11.43 -2.20 -11.17
CA ARG A 36 -11.45 -1.77 -12.59
C ARG A 36 -10.94 -0.34 -12.75
N SER A 37 -11.10 0.48 -11.73
CA SER A 37 -10.83 1.92 -11.77
C SER A 37 -10.34 2.47 -10.43
N ALA A 38 -9.85 3.71 -10.45
CA ALA A 38 -9.55 4.44 -9.22
C ALA A 38 -10.76 4.66 -8.30
N ASP A 39 -11.97 4.81 -8.86
CA ASP A 39 -13.20 4.94 -8.05
C ASP A 39 -13.52 3.63 -7.30
N ASP A 40 -13.20 2.45 -7.86
CA ASP A 40 -13.37 1.18 -7.14
C ASP A 40 -12.43 1.09 -5.93
N LEU A 41 -11.21 1.61 -6.07
CA LEU A 41 -10.26 1.70 -4.95
C LEU A 41 -10.78 2.63 -3.84
N ALA A 42 -11.45 3.73 -4.18
CA ALA A 42 -12.04 4.62 -3.17
C ALA A 42 -13.14 3.94 -2.34
N LEU A 43 -13.81 2.93 -2.88
CA LEU A 43 -14.83 2.16 -2.17
C LEU A 43 -14.25 1.03 -1.29
N CYS A 44 -12.95 0.78 -1.35
CA CYS A 44 -12.28 -0.22 -0.51
C CYS A 44 -12.03 0.33 0.89
N THR A 45 -12.15 -0.50 1.94
CA THR A 45 -11.69 -0.11 3.28
C THR A 45 -10.16 0.00 3.32
N PRO A 46 -9.57 0.69 4.32
CA PRO A 46 -8.12 0.72 4.50
C PRO A 46 -7.47 -0.66 4.57
N GLU A 47 -8.13 -1.65 5.18
CA GLU A 47 -7.66 -3.04 5.27
C GLU A 47 -7.63 -3.70 3.89
N THR A 48 -8.66 -3.49 3.09
CA THR A 48 -8.68 -3.95 1.70
C THR A 48 -7.61 -3.26 0.87
N LEU A 49 -7.41 -1.95 1.02
CA LEU A 49 -6.36 -1.20 0.32
C LEU A 49 -4.97 -1.74 0.68
N ASN A 50 -4.75 -2.15 1.94
CA ASN A 50 -3.53 -2.83 2.34
C ASN A 50 -3.30 -4.12 1.57
N ALA A 51 -4.33 -4.97 1.49
CA ALA A 51 -4.25 -6.25 0.79
C ALA A 51 -4.01 -6.03 -0.71
N VAL A 52 -4.70 -5.06 -1.32
CA VAL A 52 -4.54 -4.69 -2.73
C VAL A 52 -3.12 -4.15 -3.01
N PHE A 53 -2.58 -3.31 -2.13
CA PHE A 53 -1.21 -2.81 -2.27
C PHE A 53 -0.18 -3.92 -2.12
N ALA A 54 -0.35 -4.82 -1.14
CA ALA A 54 0.53 -5.96 -0.93
C ALA A 54 0.53 -6.93 -2.13
N ALA A 55 -0.61 -7.11 -2.78
CA ALA A 55 -0.76 -7.92 -4.00
C ALA A 55 -0.31 -7.22 -5.29
N GLY A 56 -0.10 -5.90 -5.25
CA GLY A 56 0.40 -5.13 -6.38
C GLY A 56 1.84 -5.49 -6.74
N TYR A 57 2.27 -5.10 -7.92
CA TYR A 57 3.60 -5.40 -8.45
C TYR A 57 4.29 -4.14 -8.96
N VAL A 58 5.61 -4.23 -9.14
CA VAL A 58 6.42 -3.18 -9.76
C VAL A 58 6.69 -3.58 -11.21
N THR A 59 6.30 -2.71 -12.13
CA THR A 59 6.68 -2.77 -13.54
C THR A 59 7.80 -1.79 -13.83
N ALA A 60 8.01 -1.44 -15.10
CA ALA A 60 8.80 -0.27 -15.44
C ALA A 60 8.17 0.99 -14.83
N VAL A 61 9.00 1.98 -14.50
CA VAL A 61 8.51 3.29 -14.05
C VAL A 61 7.55 3.85 -15.11
N PRO A 62 6.29 4.15 -14.77
CA PRO A 62 5.33 4.61 -15.76
C PRO A 62 5.77 5.97 -16.30
N ALA A 63 5.76 6.13 -17.63
CA ALA A 63 6.13 7.37 -18.27
C ALA A 63 4.88 8.20 -18.64
N GLY A 64 5.00 9.52 -18.50
CA GLY A 64 4.00 10.48 -18.94
C GLY A 64 2.98 10.89 -17.87
N PRO A 65 1.82 11.44 -18.29
CA PRO A 65 0.83 11.96 -17.37
C PRO A 65 0.03 10.85 -16.69
N LEU A 66 -0.06 10.96 -15.36
CA LEU A 66 -0.88 10.14 -14.50
C LEU A 66 -2.01 10.98 -13.91
N ARG A 67 -3.23 10.49 -14.06
CA ARG A 67 -4.44 11.05 -13.49
C ARG A 67 -4.57 10.58 -12.05
N GLY A 68 -4.58 11.51 -11.11
CA GLY A 68 -4.67 11.21 -9.69
C GLY A 68 -6.09 11.21 -9.16
N LEU A 69 -6.34 10.36 -8.16
CA LEU A 69 -7.51 10.41 -7.29
C LEU A 69 -7.04 10.26 -5.83
N PRO A 70 -7.14 11.29 -4.97
CA PRO A 70 -6.89 11.10 -3.54
C PRO A 70 -8.04 10.27 -2.97
N LEU A 71 -7.76 9.18 -2.25
CA LEU A 71 -8.81 8.33 -1.69
C LEU A 71 -9.24 8.92 -0.33
N VAL A 72 -10.24 9.80 -0.36
CA VAL A 72 -10.73 10.51 0.82
C VAL A 72 -11.82 9.68 1.51
N ASN A 73 -11.62 9.35 2.78
CA ASN A 73 -12.50 8.48 3.59
C ASN A 73 -12.85 7.17 2.85
N PRO A 74 -11.84 6.37 2.46
CA PRO A 74 -12.05 5.18 1.63
C PRO A 74 -12.96 4.16 2.34
N GLY A 75 -13.85 3.54 1.58
CA GLY A 75 -14.85 2.58 2.09
C GLY A 75 -16.13 3.22 2.65
N SER A 76 -16.18 4.54 2.75
CA SER A 76 -17.40 5.25 3.17
C SER A 76 -18.39 5.46 2.02
N ALA A 77 -19.67 5.67 2.35
CA ALA A 77 -20.72 5.95 1.37
C ALA A 77 -20.45 7.23 0.53
N SER A 78 -19.63 8.16 1.04
CA SER A 78 -19.28 9.42 0.36
C SER A 78 -17.91 9.38 -0.32
N ALA A 79 -17.18 8.26 -0.27
CA ALA A 79 -15.78 8.17 -0.68
C ALA A 79 -15.53 8.68 -2.10
N ASN A 80 -16.34 8.25 -3.07
CA ASN A 80 -16.19 8.68 -4.46
C ASN A 80 -16.41 10.19 -4.64
N VAL A 81 -17.45 10.75 -4.01
CA VAL A 81 -17.75 12.18 -4.12
C VAL A 81 -16.62 13.01 -3.50
N ALA A 82 -16.19 12.64 -2.30
CA ALA A 82 -15.10 13.32 -1.60
C ALA A 82 -13.77 13.22 -2.37
N SER A 83 -13.45 12.04 -2.89
CA SER A 83 -12.22 11.78 -3.67
C SER A 83 -12.19 12.57 -4.98
N ARG A 84 -13.32 12.63 -5.69
CA ARG A 84 -13.46 13.45 -6.91
C ARG A 84 -13.36 14.95 -6.62
N GLY A 85 -13.88 15.41 -5.48
CA GLY A 85 -13.66 16.78 -5.01
C GLY A 85 -12.18 17.08 -4.74
N GLY A 86 -11.50 16.17 -4.03
CA GLY A 86 -10.05 16.27 -3.77
C GLY A 86 -9.21 16.31 -5.05
N ARG A 87 -9.67 15.67 -6.12
CA ARG A 87 -9.01 15.68 -7.44
C ARG A 87 -8.89 17.06 -8.08
N VAL A 88 -9.77 18.00 -7.72
CA VAL A 88 -9.68 19.40 -8.18
C VAL A 88 -8.43 20.07 -7.58
N VAL A 89 -8.12 19.76 -6.32
CA VAL A 89 -6.93 20.28 -5.62
C VAL A 89 -5.69 19.56 -6.10
N TRP A 90 -5.71 18.23 -6.16
CA TRP A 90 -4.60 17.40 -6.62
C TRP A 90 -5.02 16.53 -7.80
N SER A 91 -4.54 16.85 -9.00
CA SER A 91 -5.01 16.23 -10.25
C SER A 91 -4.18 15.03 -10.70
N GLY A 92 -3.09 14.74 -9.98
CA GLY A 92 -2.20 13.61 -10.23
C GLY A 92 -0.76 14.02 -10.39
N LYS A 93 -0.03 13.30 -11.25
CA LYS A 93 1.42 13.49 -11.44
C LYS A 93 1.78 13.39 -12.92
N ARG A 94 3.00 13.77 -13.28
CA ARG A 94 3.66 13.36 -14.52
C ARG A 94 4.99 12.75 -14.14
N ILE A 95 5.34 11.63 -14.74
CA ILE A 95 6.64 11.00 -14.52
C ILE A 95 7.43 11.05 -15.82
N ASP A 96 8.66 11.50 -15.70
CA ASP A 96 9.69 11.38 -16.72
C ASP A 96 10.56 10.17 -16.33
N ALA A 97 10.46 9.11 -17.13
CA ALA A 97 11.16 7.86 -16.88
C ALA A 97 12.66 7.94 -17.22
N ASP A 98 13.06 8.88 -18.09
CA ASP A 98 14.46 9.06 -18.49
C ASP A 98 15.25 9.79 -17.40
N SER A 99 14.65 10.84 -16.83
CA SER A 99 15.25 11.60 -15.73
C SER A 99 14.92 11.05 -14.34
N LEU A 100 14.04 10.04 -14.24
CA LEU A 100 13.51 9.49 -13.00
C LEU A 100 12.95 10.59 -12.08
N VAL A 101 12.17 11.50 -12.65
CA VAL A 101 11.53 12.60 -11.92
C VAL A 101 10.01 12.52 -12.05
N ALA A 102 9.33 12.56 -10.91
CA ALA A 102 7.88 12.74 -10.84
C ALA A 102 7.56 14.19 -10.48
N VAL A 103 6.50 14.75 -11.06
CA VAL A 103 6.01 16.10 -10.73
C VAL A 103 4.53 16.04 -10.40
N ASN A 104 4.18 16.37 -9.16
CA ASN A 104 2.77 16.52 -8.76
C ASN A 104 2.13 17.70 -9.45
N ARG A 105 0.86 17.50 -9.79
CA ARG A 105 -0.01 18.52 -10.33
C ARG A 105 -1.08 18.90 -9.33
N PHE A 106 -1.08 20.16 -8.93
CA PHE A 106 -2.11 20.73 -8.08
C PHE A 106 -2.82 21.83 -8.85
N PHE A 107 -4.14 21.89 -8.77
CA PHE A 107 -4.97 22.79 -9.58
C PHE A 107 -4.62 22.72 -11.08
N GLY A 108 -4.16 21.56 -11.56
CA GLY A 108 -3.70 21.33 -12.94
C GLY A 108 -2.25 21.73 -13.25
N LEU A 109 -1.57 22.48 -12.38
CA LEU A 109 -0.22 23.00 -12.60
C LEU A 109 0.85 22.06 -12.04
N PRO A 110 1.98 21.83 -12.73
CA PRO A 110 3.12 21.09 -12.19
C PRO A 110 3.81 21.90 -11.09
N MET A 111 3.86 21.40 -9.85
CA MET A 111 4.36 22.18 -8.71
C MET A 111 5.47 21.49 -7.91
N ILE A 112 5.31 20.20 -7.56
CA ILE A 112 6.20 19.55 -6.58
C ILE A 112 6.90 18.36 -7.22
N ARG A 113 8.23 18.45 -7.35
CA ARG A 113 9.08 17.39 -7.90
C ARG A 113 9.37 16.32 -6.86
N ALA A 114 9.59 15.09 -7.28
CA ALA A 114 10.11 13.98 -6.49
C ALA A 114 11.09 13.19 -7.35
N ASN A 115 12.11 12.61 -6.71
CA ASN A 115 12.96 11.61 -7.35
C ASN A 115 12.24 10.26 -7.34
N VAL A 116 12.30 9.55 -8.45
CA VAL A 116 11.68 8.23 -8.61
C VAL A 116 12.75 7.15 -8.43
N ARG A 117 12.50 6.18 -7.56
CA ARG A 117 13.39 5.04 -7.32
C ARG A 117 12.57 3.77 -7.16
N ILE A 118 13.17 2.61 -7.41
CA ILE A 118 12.59 1.32 -7.00
C ILE A 118 13.34 0.88 -5.75
N GLU A 119 12.63 0.73 -4.65
CA GLU A 119 13.20 0.36 -3.34
C GLU A 119 12.26 -0.61 -2.61
N PRO A 120 12.76 -1.30 -1.56
CA PRO A 120 11.88 -2.00 -0.62
C PRO A 120 10.83 -1.06 -0.03
N SER A 121 9.57 -1.50 -0.04
CA SER A 121 8.46 -0.79 0.58
C SER A 121 8.65 -0.71 2.09
N LEU A 122 8.34 0.44 2.68
CA LEU A 122 8.29 0.58 4.14
C LEU A 122 7.14 -0.23 4.77
N ARG A 123 6.20 -0.74 3.96
CA ARG A 123 5.01 -1.45 4.45
C ARG A 123 5.24 -2.95 4.62
N ASP A 124 5.86 -3.58 3.63
CA ASP A 124 5.99 -5.05 3.57
C ASP A 124 7.38 -5.52 3.09
N GLY A 125 8.31 -4.60 2.82
CA GLY A 125 9.65 -4.91 2.34
C GLY A 125 9.75 -5.37 0.89
N ALA A 126 8.62 -5.61 0.20
CA ALA A 126 8.62 -5.97 -1.22
C ALA A 126 8.86 -4.72 -2.10
N PRO A 127 9.33 -4.88 -3.35
CA PRO A 127 9.63 -3.73 -4.21
C PRO A 127 8.44 -2.78 -4.38
N ALA A 128 8.70 -1.48 -4.37
CA ALA A 128 7.74 -0.43 -4.70
C ALA A 128 8.42 0.68 -5.50
N ILE A 129 7.65 1.40 -6.31
CA ILE A 129 8.11 2.66 -6.92
C ILE A 129 7.95 3.74 -5.85
N VAL A 130 9.08 4.31 -5.42
CA VAL A 130 9.17 5.34 -4.40
C VAL A 130 9.27 6.70 -5.05
N LEU A 131 8.46 7.65 -4.57
CA LEU A 131 8.55 9.07 -4.91
C LEU A 131 9.09 9.82 -3.69
N ASP A 132 10.35 10.23 -3.77
CA ASP A 132 11.10 10.87 -2.69
C ASP A 132 11.14 12.39 -2.88
N TYR A 133 10.56 13.13 -1.92
CA TYR A 133 10.48 14.58 -1.93
C TYR A 133 11.53 15.27 -1.04
N SER A 134 12.38 14.50 -0.35
CA SER A 134 13.34 15.00 0.63
C SER A 134 14.26 16.10 0.09
N GLY A 135 14.70 15.97 -1.17
CA GLY A 135 15.62 16.90 -1.81
C GLY A 135 14.98 18.01 -2.65
N SER A 136 13.65 18.03 -2.82
CA SER A 136 12.98 18.83 -3.87
C SER A 136 11.98 19.87 -3.34
N SER A 137 11.50 19.73 -2.11
CA SER A 137 10.56 20.68 -1.52
C SER A 137 10.66 20.72 0.00
N TRP A 138 10.87 21.91 0.57
CA TRP A 138 10.94 22.07 2.02
C TRP A 138 9.65 21.61 2.72
N LEU A 139 8.48 21.85 2.12
CA LEU A 139 7.18 21.47 2.69
C LEU A 139 6.92 19.96 2.63
N TYR A 140 7.46 19.29 1.61
CA TYR A 140 7.27 17.85 1.39
C TYR A 140 8.50 17.02 1.76
N ARG A 141 9.54 17.61 2.35
CA ARG A 141 10.82 16.92 2.61
C ARG A 141 10.69 15.66 3.49
N ASN A 142 9.61 15.59 4.26
CA ASN A 142 9.29 14.51 5.20
C ASN A 142 8.30 13.50 4.61
N VAL A 143 7.91 13.68 3.34
CA VAL A 143 6.94 12.86 2.63
C VAL A 143 7.66 11.91 1.69
N ARG A 144 7.22 10.66 1.71
CA ARG A 144 7.60 9.59 0.78
C ARG A 144 6.31 8.96 0.29
N ASP A 145 6.08 8.99 -1.02
CA ASP A 145 4.99 8.19 -1.59
C ASP A 145 5.54 6.84 -2.06
N GLU A 146 4.75 5.80 -1.93
CA GLU A 146 5.04 4.50 -2.55
C GLU A 146 3.86 4.08 -3.41
N ILE A 147 4.15 3.60 -4.62
CA ILE A 147 3.13 3.11 -5.55
C ILE A 147 3.47 1.72 -6.06
N ARG A 148 2.43 0.93 -6.31
CA ARG A 148 2.49 -0.34 -7.05
C ARG A 148 1.38 -0.38 -8.08
N GLU A 149 1.65 -1.07 -9.18
CA GLU A 149 0.64 -1.36 -10.18
C GLU A 149 -0.28 -2.48 -9.67
N VAL A 150 -1.58 -2.23 -9.69
CA VAL A 150 -2.59 -3.19 -9.21
C VAL A 150 -3.37 -3.82 -10.37
N ARG A 151 -3.30 -3.19 -11.54
CA ARG A 151 -3.72 -3.69 -12.86
C ARG A 151 -3.04 -2.82 -13.92
N PRO A 152 -2.96 -3.27 -15.18
CA PRO A 152 -2.38 -2.47 -16.26
C PRO A 152 -2.88 -1.01 -16.24
N GLY A 153 -1.96 -0.07 -16.05
CA GLY A 153 -2.20 1.38 -16.05
C GLY A 153 -2.85 1.96 -14.79
N LEU A 154 -3.17 1.18 -13.77
CA LEU A 154 -3.72 1.67 -12.50
C LEU A 154 -2.77 1.32 -11.35
N PHE A 155 -2.39 2.35 -10.63
CA PHE A 155 -1.48 2.26 -9.50
C PHE A 155 -2.22 2.65 -8.22
N LEU A 156 -2.01 1.87 -7.16
CA LEU A 156 -2.39 2.25 -5.81
C LEU A 156 -1.14 2.76 -5.09
N GLY A 157 -1.30 3.85 -4.36
CA GLY A 157 -0.24 4.42 -3.56
C GLY A 157 -0.69 4.88 -2.19
N TYR A 158 0.29 5.01 -1.31
CA TYR A 158 0.09 5.63 0.00
C TYR A 158 1.16 6.68 0.26
N VAL A 159 0.81 7.62 1.14
CA VAL A 159 1.68 8.69 1.61
C VAL A 159 2.22 8.31 2.99
N ASP A 160 3.54 8.19 3.10
CA ASP A 160 4.25 8.14 4.37
C ASP A 160 4.75 9.55 4.70
N ASP A 161 4.25 10.14 5.80
CA ASP A 161 4.69 11.44 6.28
C ASP A 161 5.27 11.27 7.69
N THR A 162 6.59 11.41 7.79
CA THR A 162 7.34 11.19 9.04
C THR A 162 6.99 12.19 10.15
N ARG A 163 6.21 13.25 9.84
CA ARG A 163 5.66 14.17 10.86
C ARG A 163 4.43 13.61 11.56
N THR A 164 3.76 12.62 10.99
CA THR A 164 2.55 12.04 11.55
C THR A 164 2.92 10.99 12.59
N ALA A 165 2.49 11.20 13.84
CA ALA A 165 2.79 10.30 14.96
C ALA A 165 2.03 8.97 14.90
N ASP A 166 0.97 8.88 14.10
CA ASP A 166 0.18 7.68 13.90
C ASP A 166 0.48 7.06 12.51
N PRO A 167 1.26 5.96 12.44
CA PRO A 167 1.53 5.26 11.19
C PRO A 167 0.29 4.66 10.53
N SER A 168 -0.82 4.54 11.25
CA SER A 168 -2.09 4.07 10.68
C SER A 168 -2.87 5.17 9.95
N ALA A 169 -2.56 6.45 10.21
CA ALA A 169 -3.15 7.61 9.53
C ALA A 169 -2.59 7.85 8.12
N ARG A 170 -1.94 6.86 7.52
CA ARG A 170 -1.44 6.90 6.14
C ARG A 170 -2.59 7.17 5.17
N ARG A 171 -2.40 8.16 4.31
CA ARG A 171 -3.38 8.55 3.29
C ARG A 171 -3.15 7.77 2.01
N TRP A 172 -4.22 7.36 1.36
CA TRP A 172 -4.16 6.61 0.11
C TRP A 172 -4.48 7.49 -1.10
N PHE A 173 -3.96 7.12 -2.25
CA PHE A 173 -4.27 7.73 -3.53
C PHE A 173 -4.16 6.68 -4.64
N ALA A 174 -4.85 6.92 -5.74
CA ALA A 174 -4.71 6.15 -6.97
C ALA A 174 -4.14 7.02 -8.09
N LEU A 175 -3.42 6.39 -9.02
CA LEU A 175 -2.93 7.00 -10.25
C LEU A 175 -3.36 6.13 -11.44
N GLU A 176 -3.98 6.74 -12.44
CA GLU A 176 -4.36 6.10 -13.69
C GLU A 176 -3.55 6.70 -14.84
N GLN A 177 -2.95 5.85 -15.67
CA GLN A 177 -2.25 6.29 -16.86
C GLN A 177 -3.25 6.79 -17.90
N VAL A 178 -3.00 7.98 -18.45
CA VAL A 178 -3.89 8.59 -19.44
C VAL A 178 -3.45 8.12 -20.83
N GLY A 179 -4.34 7.39 -21.53
CA GLY A 179 -4.13 6.97 -22.92
C GLY A 179 -3.62 5.54 -23.08
N GLN A 180 -4.31 4.56 -22.51
CA GLN A 180 -4.22 3.16 -22.96
C GLN A 180 -5.10 2.93 -24.18
#